data_AF-A0A925AUN0-F1
#
_entry.id   AF-A0A925AUN0-F1
#
_cell.length_a   1.000
_cell.length_b   1.000
_cell.length_c   1.000
_cell.angle_alpha   90.00
_cell.angle_beta   90.00
_cell.angle_gamma   90.00
#
_symmetry.space_group_name_H-M   'P 1'
#
loop_
_entity.id
_entity.type
_entity.pdbx_description
1 polymer ?
#
loop_
_entity_poly.entity_id
_entity_poly.type
_entity_poly.pdbx_seq_one_letter_code
_entity_poly.pdbx_strand_id
1 'polypeptide(L)'
;MSAGLAALIAGLFVVPLALLWSGHRLRRRTSRYRAVFWGALLGHLVASSIALLVSIFPPTEWAATDFWRGFGGYWLPVLLPALGAIIGALRRTAAPLNS
;
A
#
# COMPACT_ATOMS: atom_id res chain seq x y z
N MET A 1 -18.82 11.55 -5.81
CA MET A 1 -17.74 11.24 -4.82
C MET A 1 -16.46 11.85 -5.35
N SER A 2 -15.64 12.53 -4.53
CA SER A 2 -14.35 13.03 -5.01
C SER A 2 -13.37 11.86 -5.21
N ALA A 3 -12.46 11.98 -6.18
CA ALA A 3 -11.47 10.93 -6.47
C ALA A 3 -10.60 10.59 -5.25
N GLY A 4 -10.27 11.58 -4.42
CA GLY A 4 -9.53 11.36 -3.16
C GLY A 4 -10.30 10.53 -2.14
N LEU A 5 -11.60 10.78 -1.95
CA LEU A 5 -12.42 9.95 -1.06
C LEU A 5 -12.55 8.51 -1.56
N ALA A 6 -12.61 8.31 -2.88
CA ALA A 6 -12.59 6.97 -3.46
C ALA A 6 -11.27 6.25 -3.18
N ALA A 7 -10.14 6.94 -3.34
CA ALA A 7 -8.81 6.40 -3.04
C ALA A 7 -8.66 6.07 -1.55
N LEU A 8 -9.16 6.92 -0.66
CA LEU A 8 -9.20 6.66 0.79
C LEU A 8 -9.95 5.37 1.12
N ILE A 9 -11.19 5.25 0.60
CA ILE A 9 -12.04 4.10 0.87
C ILE A 9 -11.41 2.82 0.32
N ALA A 10 -10.84 2.89 -0.89
CA ALA A 10 -10.12 1.78 -1.48
C ALA A 10 -8.90 1.39 -0.61
N GLY A 11 -8.11 2.37 -0.19
CA GLY A 11 -6.96 2.17 0.67
C GLY A 11 -7.31 1.59 2.04
N LEU A 12 -8.40 2.03 2.65
CA LEU A 12 -8.79 1.65 4.01
C LEU A 12 -9.52 0.30 4.07
N PHE A 13 -10.30 -0.04 3.03
CA PHE A 13 -11.14 -1.24 3.05
C PHE A 13 -10.74 -2.26 1.99
N VAL A 14 -10.56 -1.81 0.74
CA VAL A 14 -10.32 -2.73 -0.39
C VAL A 14 -8.92 -3.32 -0.32
N VAL A 15 -7.90 -2.52 -0.01
CA VAL A 15 -6.51 -2.99 0.09
C VAL A 15 -6.34 -4.01 1.23
N PRO A 16 -6.77 -3.76 2.48
CA PRO A 16 -6.71 -4.76 3.55
C PRO A 16 -7.51 -6.02 3.24
N LEU A 17 -8.69 -5.89 2.63
CA LEU A 17 -9.49 -7.05 2.23
C LEU A 17 -8.76 -7.90 1.18
N ALA A 18 -8.14 -7.27 0.18
CA ALA A 18 -7.34 -7.95 -0.82
C ALA A 18 -6.10 -8.62 -0.22
N LEU A 19 -5.44 -7.97 0.74
CA LEU A 19 -4.31 -8.53 1.49
C LEU A 19 -4.76 -9.73 2.34
N LEU A 20 -5.86 -9.61 3.08
CA LEU A 20 -6.39 -10.71 3.89
C LEU A 20 -6.77 -11.92 3.02
N TRP A 21 -7.50 -11.67 1.93
CA TRP A 21 -7.90 -12.70 0.98
C TRP A 21 -6.71 -13.39 0.33
N SER A 22 -5.71 -12.61 -0.11
CA SER A 22 -4.49 -13.17 -0.72
C SER A 22 -3.66 -13.94 0.30
N GLY A 23 -3.52 -13.44 1.54
CA GLY A 23 -2.85 -14.12 2.65
C GLY A 23 -3.45 -15.50 2.93
N HIS A 24 -4.79 -15.62 2.91
CA HIS A 24 -5.48 -16.90 3.09
C HIS A 24 -5.16 -17.91 1.98
N ARG A 25 -4.97 -17.42 0.74
CA ARG A 25 -4.66 -18.24 -0.44
C ARG A 25 -3.16 -18.57 -0.59
N LEU A 26 -2.30 -17.98 0.22
CA LEU A 26 -0.85 -18.11 0.08
C LEU A 26 -0.25 -19.41 0.67
N ARG A 27 -1.02 -20.22 1.42
CA ARG A 27 -0.51 -21.40 2.18
C ARG A 27 0.32 -22.40 1.36
N ARG A 28 0.06 -22.58 0.06
CA ARG A 28 0.80 -23.51 -0.83
C ARG A 28 1.48 -22.84 -2.03
N ARG A 29 1.63 -21.51 -2.05
CA ARG A 29 2.16 -20.77 -3.21
C ARG A 29 3.68 -20.64 -3.18
N THR A 30 4.27 -20.50 -4.38
CA THR A 30 5.72 -20.36 -4.58
C THR A 30 6.27 -19.11 -3.88
N SER A 31 7.58 -19.10 -3.66
CA SER A 31 8.23 -18.01 -2.95
C SER A 31 8.12 -16.64 -3.65
N ARG A 32 7.79 -16.60 -4.95
CA ARG A 32 7.51 -15.34 -5.66
C ARG A 32 6.23 -14.67 -5.15
N TYR A 33 5.15 -15.44 -5.01
CA TYR A 33 3.89 -14.91 -4.47
C TYR A 33 4.04 -14.42 -3.03
N ARG A 34 4.87 -15.11 -2.23
CA ARG A 34 5.23 -14.67 -0.87
C ARG A 34 5.94 -13.32 -0.88
N ALA A 35 6.91 -13.12 -1.76
CA ALA A 35 7.63 -11.84 -1.86
C ALA A 35 6.72 -10.68 -2.28
N VAL A 36 5.84 -10.90 -3.27
CA VAL A 36 4.83 -9.90 -3.69
C VAL A 36 3.91 -9.54 -2.53
N PHE A 37 3.37 -10.55 -1.85
CA PHE A 37 2.46 -10.36 -0.72
C PHE A 37 3.11 -9.55 0.41
N TRP A 38 4.31 -9.95 0.84
CA TRP A 38 5.02 -9.25 1.91
C TRP A 38 5.42 -7.83 1.52
N GLY A 39 5.82 -7.62 0.27
CA GLY A 39 6.07 -6.27 -0.25
C GLY A 39 4.81 -5.40 -0.19
N ALA A 40 3.66 -5.92 -0.63
CA ALA A 40 2.39 -5.21 -0.59
C ALA A 40 1.95 -4.88 0.85
N LEU A 41 2.07 -5.86 1.75
CA LEU A 41 1.74 -5.68 3.16
C LEU A 41 2.61 -4.61 3.81
N LEU A 42 3.93 -4.66 3.61
CA LEU A 42 4.86 -3.65 4.13
C LEU A 42 4.55 -2.26 3.56
N GLY A 43 4.29 -2.16 2.25
CA GLY A 43 3.90 -0.90 1.63
C GLY A 43 2.63 -0.32 2.23
N HIS A 44 1.62 -1.15 2.49
CA HIS A 44 0.39 -0.72 3.15
C HIS A 44 0.63 -0.25 4.59
N LEU A 45 1.47 -0.96 5.37
CA LEU A 45 1.80 -0.56 6.74
C LEU A 45 2.52 0.79 6.78
N VAL A 46 3.48 1.02 5.88
CA VAL A 46 4.17 2.31 5.76
C VAL A 46 3.18 3.42 5.40
N ALA A 47 2.26 3.16 4.46
CA ALA A 47 1.23 4.12 4.09
C ALA A 47 0.33 4.49 5.28
N SER A 48 -0.11 3.50 6.04
CA SER A 48 -0.96 3.71 7.22
C SER A 48 -0.25 4.52 8.29
N SER A 49 1.04 4.28 8.53
CA SER A 49 1.85 5.11 9.44
C SER A 49 1.96 6.55 8.96
N ILE A 50 2.19 6.78 7.67
CA ILE A 50 2.23 8.14 7.10
C ILE A 50 0.86 8.82 7.22
N ALA A 51 -0.23 8.11 6.90
CA ALA A 51 -1.58 8.64 7.02
C ALA A 51 -1.91 9.02 8.47
N LEU A 52 -1.50 8.20 9.45
CA LEU A 52 -1.62 8.52 10.87
C LEU A 52 -0.84 9.78 11.24
N LEU A 53 0.42 9.90 10.81
CA LEU A 53 1.23 11.09 11.07
C LEU A 53 0.60 12.35 10.47
N VAL A 54 0.09 12.26 9.23
CA VAL A 54 -0.62 13.37 8.58
C VAL A 54 -1.90 13.73 9.33
N SER A 55 -2.60 12.75 9.92
CA SER A 55 -3.85 12.98 10.66
C SER A 55 -3.69 13.73 11.98
N ILE A 56 -2.45 13.82 12.51
CA ILE A 56 -2.15 14.57 13.74
C ILE A 56 -2.22 16.09 13.51
N PHE A 57 -2.03 16.54 12.27
CA PHE A 57 -2.03 17.96 11.95
C PHE A 57 -3.43 18.59 12.10
N PRO A 58 -3.55 19.80 12.68
CA PRO A 58 -4.83 20.43 12.94
C PRO A 58 -5.64 20.67 11.65
N PRO A 59 -6.96 20.38 11.63
CA PRO A 59 -7.81 20.63 10.46
C PRO A 59 -7.87 22.11 10.03
N THR A 60 -7.53 23.03 10.92
CA THR A 60 -7.49 24.48 10.65
C THR A 60 -6.34 24.89 9.75
N GLU A 61 -5.27 24.09 9.70
CA GLU A 61 -4.17 24.28 8.75
C GLU A 61 -4.41 23.56 7.43
N TRP A 62 -5.59 22.94 7.25
CA TRP A 62 -5.90 22.10 6.09
C TRP A 62 -6.64 22.90 5.02
N ALA A 63 -5.89 23.57 4.15
CA ALA A 63 -6.50 24.17 2.97
C ALA A 63 -6.94 23.06 1.98
N ALA A 64 -8.01 23.30 1.22
CA ALA A 64 -8.43 22.38 0.15
C ALA A 64 -7.35 22.18 -0.94
N THR A 65 -6.38 23.08 -0.99
CA THR A 65 -5.21 23.06 -1.87
C THR A 65 -4.03 22.28 -1.31
N ASP A 66 -4.11 21.73 -0.08
CA ASP A 66 -2.97 21.05 0.53
C ASP A 66 -2.68 19.70 -0.12
N PHE A 67 -1.65 19.72 -0.95
CA PHE A 67 -1.11 18.56 -1.65
C PHE A 67 -0.76 17.42 -0.67
N TRP A 68 -0.21 17.74 0.49
CA TRP A 68 0.30 16.75 1.46
C TRP A 68 -0.80 15.87 2.04
N ARG A 69 -1.96 16.44 2.38
CA ARG A 69 -3.12 15.69 2.84
C ARG A 69 -3.81 14.99 1.68
N GLY A 70 -3.96 15.70 0.55
CA GLY A 70 -4.61 15.18 -0.65
C GLY A 70 -3.91 13.94 -1.19
N PHE A 71 -2.59 13.96 -1.27
CA PHE A 71 -1.78 12.84 -1.75
C PHE A 71 -1.45 11.84 -0.64
N GLY A 72 -0.99 12.33 0.52
CA GLY A 72 -0.53 11.52 1.64
C GLY A 72 -1.65 10.75 2.34
N GLY A 73 -2.78 11.40 2.58
CA GLY A 73 -3.92 10.79 3.25
C GLY A 73 -4.80 9.92 2.32
N TYR A 74 -4.95 10.31 1.05
CA TYR A 74 -5.89 9.62 0.15
C TYR A 74 -5.25 8.60 -0.78
N TRP A 75 -4.04 8.85 -1.30
CA TRP A 75 -3.47 8.02 -2.37
C TRP A 75 -2.40 7.05 -1.88
N LEU A 76 -1.59 7.41 -0.88
CA LEU A 76 -0.55 6.52 -0.35
C LEU A 76 -1.07 5.14 0.09
N PRO A 77 -2.24 5.02 0.75
CA PRO A 77 -2.77 3.72 1.17
C PRO A 77 -3.05 2.74 0.03
N VAL A 78 -3.14 3.24 -1.21
CA VAL A 78 -3.30 2.46 -2.44
C VAL A 78 -1.95 2.29 -3.16
N LEU A 79 -1.20 3.39 -3.32
CA LEU A 79 0.00 3.42 -4.14
C LEU A 79 1.18 2.64 -3.51
N LEU A 80 1.43 2.80 -2.21
CA LEU A 80 2.56 2.12 -1.55
C LEU A 80 2.40 0.60 -1.49
N PRO A 81 1.23 0.02 -1.19
CA PRO A 81 1.05 -1.43 -1.32
C PRO A 81 1.29 -1.92 -2.77
N ALA A 82 0.83 -1.17 -3.78
CA ALA A 82 1.08 -1.54 -5.17
C ALA A 82 2.57 -1.50 -5.52
N LEU A 83 3.28 -0.45 -5.10
CA LEU A 83 4.73 -0.33 -5.28
C LEU A 83 5.49 -1.44 -4.54
N GLY A 84 5.09 -1.73 -3.29
CA GLY A 84 5.65 -2.82 -2.51
C GLY A 84 5.47 -4.18 -3.19
N ALA A 85 4.29 -4.43 -3.75
CA ALA A 85 4.00 -5.63 -4.54
C ALA A 85 4.93 -5.76 -5.76
N ILE A 86 5.12 -4.66 -6.50
CA ILE A 86 6.00 -4.59 -7.68
C ILE A 86 7.45 -4.86 -7.27
N ILE A 87 7.97 -4.20 -6.23
CA ILE A 87 9.33 -4.42 -5.72
C ILE A 87 9.52 -5.89 -5.31
N GLY A 88 8.52 -6.45 -4.61
CA GLY A 88 8.51 -7.87 -4.23
C GLY A 88 8.50 -8.82 -5.44
N ALA A 89 7.85 -8.43 -6.54
CA ALA A 89 7.85 -9.19 -7.79
C ALA A 89 9.20 -9.15 -8.50
N LEU A 90 9.89 -8.00 -8.48
CA LEU A 90 11.13 -7.75 -9.20
C LEU A 90 12.36 -8.35 -8.50
N ARG A 91 12.39 -8.39 -7.16
CA ARG A 91 13.54 -8.86 -6.37
C ARG A 91 13.98 -10.32 -6.62
N ARG A 92 13.20 -11.14 -7.34
CA ARG A 92 13.55 -12.53 -7.67
C ARG A 92 13.76 -12.82 -9.14
N THR A 93 13.54 -11.86 -10.03
CA THR A 93 13.94 -12.01 -11.44
C THR A 93 15.47 -11.97 -11.58
N ALA A 94 16.19 -11.57 -10.53
CA ALA A 94 17.65 -11.40 -10.51
C ALA A 94 18.46 -12.63 -10.00
N ALA A 95 17.87 -13.81 -9.81
CA ALA A 95 18.62 -15.05 -9.48
C ALA A 95 17.96 -16.25 -10.19
N PRO A 96 18.70 -17.08 -10.95
CA PRO A 96 19.97 -17.70 -10.52
C PRO A 96 21.12 -17.66 -11.57
N LEU A 97 22.35 -17.37 -11.13
CA LEU A 97 23.58 -17.65 -11.88
C LEU A 97 24.65 -18.25 -10.95
N ASN A 98 24.33 -19.39 -10.35
CA ASN A 98 25.37 -20.30 -9.85
C ASN A 98 25.19 -21.62 -10.61
N SER A 99 25.93 -21.72 -11.72
CA SER A 99 26.34 -22.97 -12.39
C SER A 99 27.36 -23.71 -11.53
#